data_AF-A0A1W9VM04-F1
#
_entry.id   AF-A0A1W9VM04-F1
#
_cell.length_a   1.000
_cell.length_b   1.000
_cell.length_c   1.000
_cell.angle_alpha   90.00
_cell.angle_beta   90.00
_cell.angle_gamma   90.00
#
_symmetry.space_group_name_H-M   'P 1'
#
loop_
_entity.id
_entity.type
_entity.pdbx_description
1 polymer ?
#
loop_
_entity_poly.entity_id
_entity_poly.type
_entity_poly.pdbx_seq_one_letter_code
_entity_poly.pdbx_strand_id
1 'polypeptide(L)'
;SYYEMPKLDIKPSYNPVYNITKDTIRMPPLEQFESSEEYYATLFHELIHSTGHNTRLNRLTGGRKGEEKAIEELVGEIGSAYLSFDSNILDKVVDNNAAYIDYWIERIDKNPRLFISATSKAEKAYSFIQSHSVLKEAV
;
A
#
# COMPACT_ATOMS: atom_id res chain seq x y z
N SER A 1 4.02 -4.04 21.98
CA SER A 1 3.93 -2.56 21.82
C SER A 1 2.78 -2.26 20.91
N TYR A 2 1.85 -1.38 21.30
CA TYR A 2 0.78 -0.93 20.40
C TYR A 2 1.40 0.02 19.37
N TYR A 3 1.41 -0.37 18.11
CA TYR A 3 1.82 0.52 17.03
C TYR A 3 0.64 1.41 16.65
N GLU A 4 0.84 2.74 16.64
CA GLU A 4 -0.19 3.66 16.17
C GLU A 4 -0.28 3.59 14.64
N MET A 5 -1.50 3.37 14.15
CA MET A 5 -1.84 3.47 12.73
C MET A 5 -1.95 4.96 12.34
N PRO A 6 -1.60 5.34 11.11
CA PRO A 6 -1.66 6.73 10.67
C PRO A 6 -3.08 7.27 10.75
N LYS A 7 -3.22 8.58 11.01
CA LYS A 7 -4.53 9.23 10.93
C LYS A 7 -4.95 9.41 9.48
N LEU A 8 -6.24 9.19 9.20
CA LEU A 8 -6.84 9.48 7.91
C LEU A 8 -7.30 10.94 7.86
N ASP A 9 -6.81 11.70 6.89
CA ASP A 9 -7.13 13.10 6.61
C ASP A 9 -7.91 13.17 5.29
N ILE A 10 -9.24 13.20 5.39
CA ILE A 10 -10.14 13.25 4.22
C ILE A 10 -10.40 14.71 3.85
N LYS A 11 -9.98 15.08 2.64
CA LYS A 11 -10.24 16.42 2.08
C LYS A 11 -10.13 16.40 0.57
N PRO A 12 -10.83 17.31 -0.15
CA PRO A 12 -10.71 17.41 -1.59
C PRO A 12 -9.24 17.48 -2.03
N SER A 13 -8.83 16.51 -2.85
CA SER A 13 -7.45 16.38 -3.32
C SER A 13 -7.42 15.55 -4.58
N TYR A 14 -6.45 15.80 -5.45
CA TYR A 14 -6.23 14.96 -6.64
C TYR A 14 -5.10 13.94 -6.44
N ASN A 15 -4.43 13.97 -5.29
CA ASN A 15 -3.24 13.17 -5.03
C ASN A 15 -3.35 12.51 -3.64
N PRO A 16 -3.96 11.32 -3.55
CA PRO A 16 -3.82 10.43 -2.39
C PRO A 16 -2.34 10.27 -2.03
N VAL A 17 -2.01 10.30 -0.73
CA VAL A 17 -0.60 10.13 -0.28
C VAL A 17 -0.48 9.86 1.21
N TYR A 18 0.44 8.97 1.57
CA TYR A 18 0.97 8.83 2.93
C TYR A 18 2.06 9.88 3.21
N ASN A 19 1.81 10.74 4.19
CA ASN A 19 2.75 11.76 4.66
C ASN A 19 3.60 11.23 5.83
N ILE A 20 4.86 10.93 5.54
CA ILE A 20 5.82 10.39 6.52
C ILE A 20 6.04 11.35 7.69
N THR A 21 6.16 12.66 7.45
CA THR A 21 6.47 13.66 8.49
C THR A 21 5.34 13.83 9.49
N LYS A 22 4.09 13.78 9.02
CA LYS A 22 2.90 13.96 9.86
C LYS A 22 2.30 12.65 10.35
N ASP A 23 2.79 11.54 9.83
CA ASP A 23 2.20 10.21 9.97
C ASP A 23 0.68 10.16 9.67
N THR A 24 0.31 10.71 8.52
CA THR A 24 -1.10 10.79 8.09
C THR A 24 -1.28 10.31 6.66
N ILE A 25 -2.38 9.62 6.38
CA ILE A 25 -2.82 9.33 5.01
C ILE A 25 -3.78 10.43 4.59
N ARG A 26 -3.51 11.11 3.49
CA ARG A 26 -4.46 12.02 2.86
C ARG A 26 -5.24 11.27 1.79
N MET A 27 -6.56 11.32 1.88
CA MET A 27 -7.46 10.78 0.85
C MET A 27 -8.43 11.85 0.35
N PRO A 28 -8.77 11.85 -0.95
CA PRO A 28 -9.96 12.53 -1.45
C PRO A 28 -11.24 11.93 -0.81
N PRO A 29 -12.38 12.64 -0.78
CA PRO A 29 -13.67 12.04 -0.46
C PRO A 29 -14.03 10.91 -1.43
N LEU A 30 -14.83 9.95 -0.96
CA LEU A 30 -15.27 8.78 -1.74
C LEU A 30 -15.92 9.18 -3.06
N GLU A 31 -16.67 10.28 -3.06
CA GLU A 31 -17.42 10.79 -4.20
C GLU A 31 -16.52 11.31 -5.35
N GLN A 32 -15.22 11.44 -5.11
CA GLN A 32 -14.24 11.80 -6.16
C GLN A 32 -13.66 10.58 -6.87
N PHE A 33 -14.01 9.37 -6.45
CA PHE A 33 -13.60 8.12 -7.09
C PHE A 33 -14.72 7.56 -7.96
N GLU A 34 -14.32 6.78 -8.98
CA GLU A 34 -15.28 6.13 -9.89
C GLU A 34 -16.09 5.02 -9.20
N SER A 35 -15.51 4.39 -8.17
CA SER A 35 -16.15 3.36 -7.37
C SER A 35 -15.61 3.35 -5.94
N SER A 36 -16.32 2.66 -5.04
CA SER A 36 -15.81 2.41 -3.69
C SER A 36 -14.57 1.54 -3.68
N GLU A 37 -14.47 0.62 -4.62
CA GLU A 37 -13.38 -0.32 -4.77
C GLU A 37 -12.08 0.42 -5.15
N GLU A 38 -12.15 1.36 -6.09
CA GLU A 38 -11.02 2.25 -6.44
C GLU A 38 -10.56 3.09 -5.25
N TYR A 39 -11.51 3.60 -4.45
CA TYR A 39 -11.20 4.32 -3.22
C TYR A 39 -10.43 3.43 -2.22
N TYR A 40 -10.94 2.22 -1.96
CA TYR A 40 -10.33 1.32 -0.99
C TYR A 40 -8.99 0.76 -1.46
N ALA A 41 -8.84 0.43 -2.74
CA ALA A 41 -7.56 0.00 -3.32
C ALA A 41 -6.50 1.11 -3.18
N THR A 42 -6.87 2.36 -3.47
CA THR A 42 -6.01 3.52 -3.26
C THR A 42 -5.66 3.71 -1.77
N LEU A 43 -6.64 3.58 -0.88
CA LEU A 43 -6.40 3.65 0.57
C LEU A 43 -5.44 2.54 1.03
N PHE A 44 -5.60 1.32 0.53
CA PHE A 44 -4.73 0.19 0.86
C PHE A 44 -3.29 0.43 0.43
N HIS A 45 -3.07 1.02 -0.75
CA HIS A 45 -1.74 1.43 -1.20
C HIS A 45 -1.06 2.38 -0.21
N GLU A 46 -1.77 3.44 0.19
CA GLU A 46 -1.24 4.41 1.15
C GLU A 46 -1.07 3.81 2.56
N LEU A 47 -1.95 2.87 2.93
CA LEU A 47 -1.83 2.14 4.19
C LEU A 47 -0.57 1.26 4.23
N ILE A 48 -0.25 0.59 3.12
CA ILE A 48 0.99 -0.19 3.00
C ILE A 48 2.21 0.70 3.11
N HIS A 49 2.22 1.86 2.45
CA HIS A 49 3.28 2.85 2.63
C HIS A 49 3.43 3.30 4.08
N SER A 50 2.31 3.48 4.78
CA SER A 50 2.35 3.88 6.17
C SER A 50 3.16 2.90 7.02
N THR A 51 3.06 1.59 6.77
CA THR A 51 3.84 0.59 7.53
C THR A 51 5.35 0.81 7.46
N GLY A 52 5.85 1.52 6.45
CA GLY A 52 7.27 1.84 6.30
C GLY A 52 7.79 2.94 7.26
N HIS A 53 6.93 3.60 8.03
CA HIS A 53 7.34 4.61 9.02
C HIS A 53 8.35 4.08 10.05
N ASN A 54 9.15 4.97 10.63
CA ASN A 54 10.25 4.59 11.53
C ASN A 54 9.78 3.90 12.81
N THR A 55 8.59 4.23 13.29
CA THR A 55 7.97 3.57 14.44
C THR A 55 7.34 2.22 14.09
N ARG A 56 7.30 1.81 12.82
CA ARG A 56 6.67 0.55 12.34
C ARG A 56 7.73 -0.39 11.74
N LEU A 57 7.70 -0.62 10.43
CA LEU A 57 8.65 -1.50 9.73
C LEU A 57 9.92 -0.78 9.26
N ASN A 58 10.01 0.54 9.50
CA ASN A 58 11.23 1.33 9.34
C ASN A 58 11.88 1.20 7.94
N ARG A 59 11.05 1.19 6.88
CA ARG A 59 11.51 1.12 5.49
C ARG A 59 11.82 2.47 4.86
N LEU A 60 11.34 3.56 5.47
CA LEU A 60 11.36 4.91 4.89
C LEU A 60 12.43 5.85 5.46
N THR A 61 13.41 5.31 6.19
CA THR A 61 14.48 6.11 6.78
C THR A 61 15.36 6.75 5.71
N GLY A 62 15.48 8.09 5.71
CA GLY A 62 16.43 8.81 4.84
C GLY A 62 15.84 9.45 3.59
N GLY A 63 14.55 9.25 3.31
CA GLY A 63 13.85 9.81 2.15
C GLY A 63 13.93 8.93 0.90
N ARG A 64 12.83 8.85 0.15
CA ARG A 64 12.71 8.00 -1.03
C ARG A 64 13.31 8.70 -2.27
N LYS A 65 14.48 8.29 -2.75
CA LYS A 65 15.04 8.76 -4.03
C LYS A 65 15.48 7.59 -4.92
N GLY A 66 15.36 7.77 -6.23
CA GLY A 66 15.81 6.79 -7.21
C GLY A 66 15.20 5.40 -7.00
N GLU A 67 16.07 4.39 -6.97
CA GLU A 67 15.72 2.97 -6.86
C GLU A 67 14.96 2.64 -5.56
N GLU A 68 15.30 3.25 -4.43
CA GLU A 68 14.61 3.01 -3.16
C GLU A 68 13.15 3.45 -3.20
N LYS A 69 12.88 4.57 -3.90
CA LYS A 69 11.51 5.01 -4.15
C LYS A 69 10.77 3.99 -5.00
N ALA A 70 11.36 3.56 -6.11
CA ALA A 70 10.75 2.58 -7.01
C ALA A 70 10.44 1.24 -6.31
N ILE A 71 11.35 0.77 -5.44
CA ILE A 71 11.13 -0.43 -4.62
C ILE A 71 9.95 -0.21 -3.68
N GLU A 72 9.87 0.93 -3.01
CA GLU A 72 8.80 1.18 -2.05
C GLU A 72 7.44 1.36 -2.72
N GLU A 73 7.35 1.99 -3.90
CA GLU A 73 6.12 1.99 -4.71
C GLU A 73 5.73 0.56 -5.08
N LEU A 74 6.69 -0.30 -5.45
CA LEU A 74 6.43 -1.72 -5.71
C LEU A 74 5.92 -2.47 -4.47
N VAL A 75 6.42 -2.12 -3.29
CA VAL A 75 5.89 -2.63 -2.01
C VAL A 75 4.44 -2.20 -1.81
N GLY A 76 4.12 -0.93 -2.11
CA GLY A 76 2.76 -0.39 -2.11
C GLY A 76 1.80 -1.20 -2.97
N GLU A 77 2.17 -1.38 -4.25
CA GLU A 77 1.37 -2.08 -5.25
C GLU A 77 1.12 -3.57 -4.92
N ILE A 78 2.16 -4.30 -4.51
CA ILE A 78 2.00 -5.72 -4.14
C ILE A 78 1.17 -5.85 -2.86
N GLY A 79 1.45 -5.00 -1.87
CA GLY A 79 0.77 -5.06 -0.59
C GLY A 79 -0.70 -4.66 -0.68
N SER A 80 -1.03 -3.67 -1.49
CA SER A 80 -2.42 -3.24 -1.72
C SER A 80 -3.19 -4.32 -2.47
N ALA A 81 -2.55 -5.02 -3.42
CA ALA A 81 -3.17 -6.16 -4.10
C ALA A 81 -3.55 -7.29 -3.11
N TYR A 82 -2.71 -7.60 -2.11
CA TYR A 82 -3.07 -8.56 -1.06
C TYR A 82 -4.28 -8.11 -0.24
N LEU A 83 -4.33 -6.84 0.17
CA LEU A 83 -5.49 -6.30 0.91
C LEU A 83 -6.76 -6.26 0.07
N SER A 84 -6.64 -5.91 -1.22
CA SER A 84 -7.75 -5.90 -2.17
C SER A 84 -8.29 -7.31 -2.43
N PHE A 85 -7.41 -8.31 -2.50
CA PHE A 85 -7.79 -9.71 -2.62
C PHE A 85 -8.60 -10.17 -1.41
N ASP A 86 -8.08 -9.95 -0.19
CA ASP A 86 -8.78 -10.31 1.05
C ASP A 86 -10.12 -9.58 1.22
N SER A 87 -10.21 -8.35 0.70
CA SER A 87 -11.42 -7.54 0.75
C SER A 87 -12.43 -7.88 -0.36
N ASN A 88 -12.13 -8.85 -1.23
CA ASN A 88 -12.95 -9.24 -2.39
C ASN A 88 -13.21 -8.09 -3.40
N ILE A 89 -12.26 -7.15 -3.53
CA ILE A 89 -12.37 -6.02 -4.47
C ILE A 89 -11.32 -6.06 -5.59
N LEU A 90 -10.36 -7.00 -5.56
CA LEU A 90 -9.26 -7.05 -6.52
C LEU A 90 -9.75 -7.09 -7.98
N ASP A 91 -10.73 -7.95 -8.28
CA ASP A 91 -11.30 -8.10 -9.63
C ASP A 91 -12.04 -6.85 -10.13
N LYS A 92 -12.33 -5.89 -9.23
CA LYS A 92 -13.03 -4.63 -9.55
C LYS A 92 -12.09 -3.47 -9.85
N VAL A 93 -10.83 -3.58 -9.44
CA VAL A 93 -9.81 -2.53 -9.58
C VAL A 93 -8.69 -2.93 -10.54
N VAL A 94 -8.57 -4.22 -10.84
CA VAL A 94 -7.63 -4.73 -11.85
C VAL A 94 -8.40 -5.04 -13.13
N ASP A 95 -8.53 -4.03 -14.00
CA ASP A 95 -9.06 -4.24 -15.34
C ASP A 95 -8.10 -5.14 -16.15
N ASN A 96 -8.59 -6.31 -16.56
CA ASN A 96 -7.85 -7.39 -17.23
C ASN A 96 -6.65 -7.96 -16.45
N ASN A 97 -6.87 -9.12 -15.81
CA ASN A 97 -5.82 -9.96 -15.21
C ASN A 97 -4.58 -10.16 -16.11
N ALA A 98 -4.76 -10.20 -17.44
CA ALA A 98 -3.66 -10.33 -18.41
C ALA A 98 -2.71 -9.12 -18.39
N ALA A 99 -3.25 -7.89 -18.43
CA ALA A 99 -2.43 -6.68 -18.46
C ALA A 99 -1.64 -6.49 -17.15
N TYR A 100 -2.25 -6.86 -16.02
CA TYR A 100 -1.58 -6.88 -14.72
C TYR A 100 -0.43 -7.89 -14.69
N ILE A 101 -0.71 -9.14 -15.08
CA ILE A 101 0.30 -10.20 -15.13
C ILE A 101 1.46 -9.79 -16.07
N ASP A 102 1.16 -9.24 -17.25
CA ASP A 102 2.17 -8.76 -18.20
C ASP A 102 3.02 -7.61 -17.60
N TYR A 103 2.39 -6.67 -16.92
CA TYR A 103 3.06 -5.56 -16.22
C TYR A 103 4.02 -6.06 -15.12
N TRP A 104 3.68 -7.14 -14.42
CA TRP A 104 4.55 -7.77 -13.42
C TRP A 104 5.65 -8.60 -14.05
N ILE A 105 5.35 -9.38 -15.08
CA ILE A 105 6.34 -10.17 -15.83
C ILE A 105 7.44 -9.25 -16.36
N GLU A 106 7.09 -8.12 -16.97
CA GLU A 106 8.07 -7.17 -17.48
C GLU A 106 9.00 -6.62 -16.38
N ARG A 107 8.46 -6.34 -15.19
CA ARG A 107 9.24 -5.86 -14.03
C ARG A 107 10.12 -6.95 -13.43
N ILE A 108 9.60 -8.18 -13.36
CA ILE A 108 10.34 -9.35 -12.89
C ILE A 108 11.53 -9.62 -13.82
N ASP A 109 11.30 -9.62 -15.13
CA ASP A 109 12.33 -9.89 -16.13
C ASP A 109 13.44 -8.84 -16.11
N LYS A 110 13.08 -7.56 -15.94
CA LYS A 110 14.05 -6.47 -15.87
C LYS A 110 14.90 -6.52 -14.60
N ASN A 111 14.34 -6.92 -13.46
CA ASN A 111 15.09 -6.93 -12.20
C ASN A 111 14.53 -7.91 -11.14
N PRO A 112 14.79 -9.23 -11.27
CA PRO A 112 14.12 -10.25 -10.47
C PRO A 112 14.48 -10.18 -8.98
N ARG A 113 15.71 -9.74 -8.65
CA ARG A 113 16.12 -9.55 -7.25
C ARG A 113 15.37 -8.42 -6.56
N LEU A 114 15.10 -7.32 -7.27
CA LEU A 114 14.32 -6.22 -6.73
C LEU A 114 12.88 -6.63 -6.49
N PHE A 115 12.30 -7.39 -7.41
CA PHE A 115 10.95 -7.91 -7.27
C PHE A 115 10.80 -8.82 -6.04
N ILE A 116 11.71 -9.78 -5.85
CA ILE A 116 11.70 -10.66 -4.65
C ILE A 116 11.81 -9.84 -3.36
N SER A 117 12.71 -8.85 -3.35
CA SER A 117 12.90 -7.95 -2.20
C SER A 117 11.64 -7.14 -1.88
N ALA A 118 11.00 -6.55 -2.90
CA ALA A 118 9.75 -5.82 -2.74
C ALA A 118 8.62 -6.73 -2.26
N THR A 119 8.48 -7.92 -2.83
CA THR A 119 7.46 -8.91 -2.43
C THR A 119 7.60 -9.29 -0.95
N SER A 120 8.81 -9.60 -0.49
CA SER A 120 9.05 -9.92 0.93
C SER A 120 8.73 -8.74 1.86
N LYS A 121 9.03 -7.50 1.44
CA LYS A 121 8.67 -6.30 2.20
C LYS A 121 7.15 -6.05 2.21
N ALA A 122 6.47 -6.31 1.10
CA ALA A 122 5.02 -6.20 0.97
C ALA A 122 4.29 -7.21 1.83
N GLU A 123 4.73 -8.48 1.86
CA GLU A 123 4.18 -9.52 2.73
C GLU A 123 4.27 -9.13 4.21
N LYS A 124 5.41 -8.56 4.64
CA LYS A 124 5.58 -8.03 6.00
C LYS A 124 4.66 -6.85 6.29
N ALA A 125 4.48 -5.94 5.33
CA ALA A 125 3.58 -4.80 5.45
C ALA A 125 2.11 -5.22 5.58
N TYR A 126 1.68 -6.13 4.72
CA TYR A 126 0.36 -6.73 4.75
C TYR A 126 0.12 -7.46 6.08
N SER A 127 1.04 -8.34 6.50
CA SER A 127 0.94 -9.07 7.78
C SER A 127 0.88 -8.11 8.98
N PHE A 128 1.64 -7.03 8.93
CA PHE A 128 1.59 -5.97 9.95
C PHE A 128 0.18 -5.37 10.03
N ILE A 129 -0.44 -5.01 8.90
CA ILE A 129 -1.80 -4.46 8.89
C ILE A 129 -2.80 -5.49 9.44
N GLN A 130 -2.75 -6.73 8.97
CA GLN A 130 -3.67 -7.79 9.40
C GLN A 130 -3.58 -8.07 10.90
N SER A 131 -2.37 -8.08 11.47
CA SER A 131 -2.21 -8.25 12.91
C SER A 131 -2.78 -7.09 13.73
N HIS A 132 -2.90 -5.88 13.18
CA HIS A 132 -3.42 -4.70 13.88
C HIS A 132 -4.89 -4.40 13.58
N SER A 133 -5.44 -4.95 12.49
CA SER A 133 -6.88 -4.93 12.21
C SER A 133 -7.62 -5.97 13.07
N VAL A 134 -7.08 -7.19 13.18
CA VAL A 134 -7.68 -8.30 13.96
C VAL A 134 -7.63 -8.05 15.47
N LEU A 135 -6.67 -7.27 15.96
CA LEU A 135 -6.56 -6.94 17.39
C LEU A 135 -7.55 -5.88 17.90
N LYS A 136 -8.45 -5.37 17.05
CA LYS A 136 -9.57 -4.51 17.50
C LYS A 136 -10.84 -5.27 17.90
N GLU A 137 -10.90 -6.59 17.69
CA GLU A 137 -12.08 -7.40 18.05
C GLU A 137 -11.83 -8.35 19.25
N ALA A 138 -10.67 -8.29 19.89
CA ALA A 138 -10.28 -9.21 20.96
C ALA A 138 -9.95 -8.55 22.32
N VAL A 139 -10.39 -7.32 22.57
CA VAL A 139 -10.27 -6.66 23.89
C VAL A 139 -11.56 -5.94 24.28
#